data_AF-A0A1H4HAN6-F1
#
_entry.id   AF-A0A1H4HAN6-F1
#
_cell.length_a   1.000
_cell.length_b   1.000
_cell.length_c   1.000
_cell.angle_alpha   90.00
_cell.angle_beta   90.00
_cell.angle_gamma   90.00
#
_symmetry.space_group_name_H-M   'P 1'
#
loop_
_entity.id
_entity.type
_entity.pdbx_description
1 polymer ?
#
loop_
_entity_poly.entity_id
_entity_poly.type
_entity_poly.pdbx_seq_one_letter_code
_entity_poly.pdbx_strand_id
1 'polypeptide(L)'
;MRYFLWIVFPLFLLLIMAYFYYWPEIIVLRAEEELALGESPVDPPSGRNFVTKLSSGDEVYVIDCQDIKTDFVLLVRTKNGDEGYIAGGEYALYNKDLSLSSLIYDSEVVVFSCRGMLENRFAN
;
A
#
# COMPACT_ATOMS: atom_id res chain seq x y z
N MET A 1 21.74 -42.82 -0.14
CA MET A 1 21.98 -41.42 -0.55
C MET A 1 21.29 -41.00 -1.85
N ARG A 2 21.03 -41.89 -2.83
CA ARG A 2 20.39 -41.51 -4.11
C ARG A 2 18.99 -40.90 -3.97
N TYR A 3 18.16 -41.36 -3.03
CA TYR A 3 16.78 -40.90 -2.85
C TYR A 3 16.64 -39.53 -2.16
N PHE A 4 17.69 -39.05 -1.48
CA PHE A 4 17.65 -37.79 -0.76
C PHE A 4 17.56 -36.59 -1.71
N LEU A 5 18.28 -36.65 -2.84
CA LEU A 5 18.30 -35.58 -3.83
C LEU A 5 16.93 -35.39 -4.53
N TRP A 6 16.18 -36.48 -4.73
CA TRP A 6 14.88 -36.47 -5.41
C TRP A 6 13.76 -35.85 -4.57
N ILE A 7 13.94 -35.75 -3.25
CA ILE A 7 12.95 -35.16 -2.35
C ILE A 7 13.30 -33.70 -2.06
N VAL A 8 14.58 -33.40 -1.82
CA VAL A 8 15.02 -32.04 -1.46
C VAL A 8 14.89 -31.08 -2.64
N PHE A 9 15.19 -31.53 -3.86
CA PHE A 9 15.13 -30.68 -5.05
C PHE A 9 13.71 -30.15 -5.37
N PRO A 10 12.65 -30.98 -5.46
CA PRO A 10 11.30 -30.46 -5.71
C PRO A 10 10.75 -29.63 -4.54
N LEU A 11 11.17 -29.93 -3.30
CA LEU A 11 10.73 -29.16 -2.13
C LEU A 11 11.36 -27.75 -2.11
N PHE A 12 12.63 -27.65 -2.51
CA PHE A 12 13.30 -26.37 -2.75
C PHE A 12 12.65 -25.59 -3.90
N LEU A 13 12.26 -26.28 -4.98
CA LEU A 13 11.61 -25.66 -6.14
C LEU A 13 10.19 -25.16 -5.79
N LEU A 14 9.46 -25.90 -4.96
CA LEU A 14 8.17 -25.48 -4.39
C LEU A 14 8.33 -24.26 -3.48
N LEU A 15 9.36 -24.20 -2.65
CA LEU A 15 9.64 -23.03 -1.80
C LEU A 15 9.96 -21.79 -2.64
N ILE A 16 10.74 -21.94 -3.71
CA ILE A 16 11.03 -20.85 -4.65
C ILE A 16 9.75 -20.42 -5.39
N MET A 17 8.94 -21.36 -5.86
CA MET A 17 7.68 -21.04 -6.53
C MET A 17 6.69 -20.37 -5.59
N ALA A 18 6.57 -20.83 -4.35
CA ALA A 18 5.75 -20.18 -3.31
C ALA A 18 6.29 -18.78 -2.99
N TYR A 19 7.60 -18.61 -2.92
CA TYR A 19 8.25 -17.32 -2.73
C TYR A 19 7.94 -16.35 -3.89
N PHE A 20 7.96 -16.82 -5.14
CA PHE A 20 7.56 -16.01 -6.30
C PHE A 20 6.04 -15.86 -6.44
N TYR A 21 5.22 -16.68 -5.79
CA TYR A 21 3.76 -16.54 -5.84
C TYR A 21 3.27 -15.42 -4.90
N TYR A 22 4.01 -15.14 -3.83
CA TYR A 22 3.83 -13.95 -3.01
C TYR A 22 4.55 -12.76 -3.65
N TRP A 23 4.13 -12.37 -4.86
CA TRP A 23 4.55 -11.09 -5.42
C TRP A 23 3.87 -9.94 -4.65
N PRO A 24 4.65 -8.96 -4.17
CA PRO A 24 4.09 -7.82 -3.49
C PRO A 24 3.34 -6.91 -4.49
N GLU A 25 2.03 -6.74 -4.28
CA GLU A 25 1.22 -5.74 -4.96
C GLU A 25 1.20 -4.45 -4.14
N ILE A 26 1.86 -3.38 -4.59
CA ILE A 26 1.71 -2.07 -3.96
C ILE A 26 0.41 -1.44 -4.44
N ILE A 27 -0.36 -0.86 -3.51
CA ILE A 27 -1.44 0.06 -3.85
C ILE A 27 -0.87 1.48 -3.85
N VAL A 28 -0.99 2.16 -4.99
CA VAL A 28 -0.63 3.57 -5.14
C VAL A 28 -1.90 4.39 -5.19
N LEU A 29 -1.91 5.48 -4.42
CA LEU A 29 -2.94 6.50 -4.50
C LEU A 29 -2.41 7.64 -5.36
N ARG A 30 -3.20 8.04 -6.35
CA ARG A 30 -3.02 9.28 -7.10
C ARG A 30 -4.11 10.28 -6.70
N ALA A 31 -3.67 11.46 -6.28
CA ALA A 31 -4.55 12.57 -5.98
C ALA A 31 -5.20 13.08 -7.28
N GLU A 32 -6.53 13.09 -7.37
CA GLU A 32 -7.24 13.70 -8.51
C GLU A 32 -7.47 15.20 -8.25
N GLU A 33 -7.64 15.55 -6.98
CA GLU A 33 -7.70 16.92 -6.49
C GLU A 33 -6.60 17.21 -5.46
N GLU A 34 -6.67 18.40 -4.86
CA GLU A 34 -5.77 18.78 -3.79
C GLU A 34 -6.16 18.07 -2.48
N LEU A 35 -5.26 17.23 -1.95
CA LEU A 35 -5.49 16.45 -0.72
C LEU A 35 -4.55 16.89 0.39
N ALA A 36 -5.04 16.89 1.62
CA ALA A 36 -4.23 17.19 2.80
C ALA A 36 -4.01 15.91 3.63
N LEU A 37 -2.77 15.69 4.05
CA LEU A 37 -2.39 14.58 4.93
C LEU A 37 -2.40 15.04 6.38
N GLY A 38 -3.06 14.26 7.23
CA GLY A 38 -3.11 14.49 8.66
C GLY A 38 -2.27 13.53 9.49
N GLU A 39 -1.90 13.88 10.72
CA GLU A 39 -1.27 12.92 11.66
C GLU A 39 -2.30 11.99 12.33
N SER A 40 -3.56 12.41 12.39
CA SER A 40 -4.67 11.71 13.03
C SER A 40 -5.69 11.27 11.98
N PRO A 41 -6.22 10.03 12.05
CA PRO A 41 -7.27 9.57 11.16
C PRO A 41 -8.65 10.17 11.48
N VAL A 42 -8.83 10.76 12.66
CA VAL A 42 -10.13 11.25 13.16
C VAL A 42 -10.23 12.77 13.03
N ASP A 43 -9.11 13.47 13.18
CA ASP A 43 -9.09 14.92 13.18
C ASP A 43 -8.81 15.47 11.78
N PRO A 44 -9.42 16.60 11.38
CA PRO A 44 -9.14 17.21 10.10
C PRO A 44 -7.65 17.62 9.99
N PRO A 45 -7.03 17.50 8.81
CA PRO A 45 -5.62 17.80 8.59
C PRO A 45 -5.36 19.32 8.61
N SER A 46 -5.34 19.90 9.81
CA SER A 46 -5.19 21.34 10.02
C SER A 46 -4.38 21.66 11.28
N GLY A 47 -3.72 22.83 11.27
CA GLY A 47 -2.92 23.30 12.40
C GLY A 47 -1.77 22.34 12.73
N ARG A 48 -1.79 21.76 13.95
CA ARG A 48 -0.77 20.80 14.41
C ARG A 48 -0.94 19.40 13.81
N ASN A 49 -2.13 19.11 13.30
CA ASN A 49 -2.44 17.82 12.68
C ASN A 49 -2.10 17.81 11.19
N PHE A 50 -1.51 18.86 10.64
CA PHE A 50 -1.16 18.93 9.22
C PHE A 50 0.25 18.41 9.01
N VAL A 51 0.40 17.39 8.15
CA VAL A 51 1.70 16.84 7.76
C VAL A 51 2.17 17.52 6.48
N THR A 52 1.43 17.30 5.40
CA THR A 52 1.76 17.79 4.07
C THR A 52 0.53 17.82 3.19
N LYS A 53 0.71 18.30 1.97
CA LYS A 53 -0.34 18.51 1.00
C LYS A 53 0.08 17.88 -0.33
N LEU A 54 -0.84 17.12 -0.91
CA LEU A 54 -0.71 16.55 -2.24
C LEU A 54 -1.39 17.46 -3.24
N SER A 55 -0.69 17.73 -4.32
CA SER A 55 -1.26 18.38 -5.50
C SER A 55 -1.95 17.34 -6.37
N SER A 56 -2.89 17.78 -7.21
CA SER A 56 -3.47 16.92 -8.24
C SER A 56 -2.36 16.30 -9.11
N GLY A 57 -2.43 14.98 -9.29
CA GLY A 57 -1.45 14.17 -9.98
C GLY A 57 -0.34 13.59 -9.09
N ASP A 58 -0.21 14.02 -7.83
CA ASP A 58 0.78 13.44 -6.92
C ASP A 58 0.44 11.99 -6.58
N GLU A 59 1.50 11.18 -6.47
CA GLU A 59 1.40 9.76 -6.18
C GLU A 59 2.02 9.45 -4.81
N VAL A 60 1.27 8.73 -3.99
CA VAL A 60 1.69 8.26 -2.67
C VAL A 60 1.42 6.77 -2.52
N TYR A 61 2.18 6.12 -1.65
CA TYR A 61 2.02 4.68 -1.37
C TYR A 61 1.03 4.48 -0.24
N VAL A 62 0.06 3.59 -0.41
CA VAL A 62 -0.87 3.23 0.66
C VAL A 62 -0.20 2.19 1.55
N ILE A 63 -0.08 2.49 2.84
CA ILE A 63 0.51 1.61 3.86
C ILE A 63 -0.59 0.81 4.57
N ASP A 64 -1.69 1.45 4.93
CA ASP A 64 -2.77 0.84 5.71
C ASP A 64 -4.12 1.47 5.35
N CYS A 65 -5.19 0.71 5.58
CA CYS A 65 -6.56 1.11 5.33
C CYS A 65 -7.40 0.82 6.56
N GLN A 66 -8.00 1.86 7.13
CA GLN A 66 -8.78 1.78 8.35
C GLN A 66 -10.22 2.19 8.09
N ASP A 67 -11.16 1.38 8.56
CA ASP A 67 -12.58 1.74 8.64
C ASP A 67 -12.83 2.34 10.01
N ILE A 68 -12.91 3.67 10.07
CA ILE A 68 -13.41 4.35 11.25
C ILE A 68 -14.92 4.52 11.08
N LYS A 69 -15.68 4.39 12.17
CA LYS A 69 -17.16 4.35 12.17
C LYS A 69 -17.88 5.39 11.29
N THR A 70 -17.21 6.48 10.93
CA THR A 70 -17.73 7.59 10.13
C THR A 70 -17.08 7.73 8.76
N ASP A 71 -15.90 7.15 8.49
CA ASP A 71 -15.23 7.26 7.20
C ASP A 71 -14.17 6.17 6.94
N PHE A 72 -13.77 6.03 5.68
CA PHE A 72 -12.64 5.18 5.30
C PHE A 72 -11.38 6.02 5.20
N VAL A 73 -10.35 5.63 5.96
CA VAL A 73 -9.11 6.40 6.07
C VAL A 73 -7.94 5.58 5.55
N LEU A 74 -7.11 6.23 4.75
CA LEU A 74 -5.89 5.66 4.19
C LEU A 74 -4.68 6.23 4.92
N LEU A 75 -3.85 5.37 5.51
CA LEU A 75 -2.49 5.74 5.89
C LEU A 75 -1.63 5.65 4.65
N VAL A 76 -0.98 6.75 4.28
CA VAL A 76 -0.15 6.85 3.10
C VAL A 76 1.25 7.36 3.44
N ARG A 77 2.23 7.00 2.59
CA ARG A 77 3.59 7.54 2.62
C ARG A 77 3.91 8.26 1.31
N THR A 78 4.43 9.47 1.41
CA THR A 78 4.91 10.23 0.25
C THR A 78 6.26 9.70 -0.23
N LYS A 79 6.66 10.09 -1.45
CA LYS A 79 8.00 9.78 -2.01
C LYS A 79 9.15 10.38 -1.18
N ASN A 80 8.85 11.38 -0.35
CA ASN A 80 9.83 12.02 0.54
C ASN A 80 9.93 11.32 1.91
N GLY A 81 9.11 10.31 2.17
CA GLY A 81 9.08 9.56 3.43
C GLY A 81 8.08 10.10 4.46
N ASP A 82 7.34 11.18 4.15
CA ASP A 82 6.31 11.70 5.05
C ASP A 82 5.14 10.73 5.12
N GLU A 83 4.65 10.44 6.33
CA GLU A 83 3.49 9.59 6.57
C GLU A 83 2.32 10.40 7.08
N GLY A 84 1.11 10.06 6.62
CA GLY A 84 -0.10 10.69 7.12
C GLY A 84 -1.37 10.01 6.64
N TYR A 85 -2.48 10.43 7.23
CA TYR A 85 -3.81 9.91 6.97
C TYR A 85 -4.56 10.79 5.97
N ILE A 86 -5.26 10.15 5.03
CA ILE A 86 -6.22 10.77 4.12
C ILE A 86 -7.60 10.25 4.50
N ALA A 87 -8.45 11.14 5.01
CA ALA A 87 -9.80 10.81 5.48
C ALA A 87 -10.91 11.25 4.50
N GLY A 88 -10.57 11.58 3.25
CA GLY A 88 -11.54 12.01 2.24
C GLY A 88 -10.92 12.66 1.01
N GLY A 89 -11.77 13.13 0.10
CA GLY A 89 -11.40 13.76 -1.17
C GLY A 89 -11.39 12.79 -2.37
N GLU A 90 -11.18 13.34 -3.56
CA GLU A 90 -11.13 12.59 -4.81
C GLU A 90 -9.72 12.05 -5.09
N TYR A 91 -9.63 10.72 -5.20
CA TYR A 91 -8.39 10.02 -5.51
C TYR A 91 -8.65 8.74 -6.30
N ALA A 92 -7.65 8.34 -7.08
CA ALA A 92 -7.62 7.07 -7.79
C ALA A 92 -6.65 6.10 -7.08
N LEU A 93 -7.10 4.87 -6.86
CA LEU A 93 -6.26 3.78 -6.36
C LEU A 93 -5.93 2.83 -7.52
N TYR A 94 -4.67 2.45 -7.65
CA TYR A 94 -4.25 1.46 -8.62
C TYR A 94 -3.16 0.55 -8.06
N ASN A 95 -3.20 -0.70 -8.50
CA ASN A 95 -2.16 -1.66 -8.21
C ASN A 95 -0.96 -1.35 -9.10
N LYS A 96 0.20 -1.21 -8.48
CA LYS A 96 1.47 -1.08 -9.16
C LYS A 96 2.28 -2.34 -8.90
N ASP A 97 2.44 -3.14 -9.95
CA ASP A 97 3.33 -4.28 -9.93
C ASP A 97 4.76 -3.80 -9.69
N LEU A 98 5.36 -4.24 -8.58
CA LEU A 98 6.77 -4.00 -8.35
C LEU A 98 7.59 -4.95 -9.20
N SER A 99 8.44 -4.39 -10.06
CA SER A 99 9.54 -5.17 -10.61
C SER A 99 10.45 -5.64 -9.46
N LEU A 100 11.00 -6.86 -9.54
CA LEU A 100 12.00 -7.38 -8.57
C LEU A 100 13.18 -6.41 -8.36
N SER A 101 13.52 -5.62 -9.38
CA SER A 101 14.55 -4.59 -9.29
C SER A 101 14.20 -3.44 -8.34
N SER A 102 12.94 -3.06 -8.20
CA SER A 102 12.52 -1.97 -7.31
C SER A 102 12.53 -2.34 -5.83
N LEU A 103 12.31 -3.63 -5.50
CA LEU A 103 12.32 -4.13 -4.11
C LEU A 103 13.72 -4.11 -3.45
N ILE A 104 14.77 -4.17 -4.26
CA ILE A 104 16.16 -4.17 -3.76
C ILE A 104 16.63 -2.74 -3.42
N TYR A 105 16.02 -1.72 -4.04
CA TYR A 105 16.40 -0.32 -3.86
C TYR A 105 15.54 0.44 -2.83
N ASP A 106 14.32 -0.04 -2.54
CA ASP A 106 13.37 0.63 -1.64
C ASP A 106 13.01 -0.31 -0.47
N SER A 107 13.92 -0.43 0.50
CA SER A 107 13.88 -1.46 1.55
C SER A 107 12.84 -1.25 2.66
N GLU A 108 11.94 -0.27 2.53
CA GLU A 108 10.97 0.08 3.58
C GLU A 108 9.51 0.15 3.10
N VAL A 109 9.17 -0.45 1.95
CA VAL A 109 7.77 -0.48 1.52
C VAL A 109 7.05 -1.66 2.18
N VAL A 110 6.22 -1.35 3.18
CA VAL A 110 5.25 -2.30 3.73
C VAL A 110 4.08 -2.40 2.75
N VAL A 111 3.86 -3.60 2.24
CA VAL A 111 2.91 -3.87 1.15
C VAL A 111 1.63 -4.42 1.76
N PHE A 112 0.53 -3.68 1.65
CA PHE A 112 -0.76 -4.03 2.23
C PHE A 112 -1.87 -4.05 1.17
N SER A 113 -2.72 -5.08 1.20
CA SER A 113 -3.84 -5.23 0.28
C SER A 113 -5.13 -4.77 0.95
N CYS A 114 -5.57 -3.55 0.65
CA CYS A 114 -6.88 -3.03 1.08
C CYS A 114 -8.06 -3.63 0.29
N ARG A 115 -7.78 -4.61 -0.57
CA ARG A 115 -8.69 -5.15 -1.58
C ARG A 115 -10.03 -5.59 -1.01
N GLY A 116 -10.02 -6.35 0.08
CA GLY A 116 -11.25 -6.85 0.71
C GLY A 116 -12.17 -5.76 1.28
N MET A 117 -11.61 -4.60 1.67
CA MET A 117 -12.40 -3.47 2.18
C MET A 117 -12.92 -2.58 1.07
N LEU A 118 -12.12 -2.37 0.01
CA LEU A 118 -12.51 -1.56 -1.15
C LEU A 118 -13.60 -2.26 -1.97
N GLU A 119 -13.50 -3.57 -2.21
CA GLU A 119 -14.46 -4.35 -2.99
C GLU A 119 -15.89 -4.28 -2.40
N ASN A 120 -16.04 -4.26 -1.07
CA ASN A 120 -17.35 -4.14 -0.41
C ASN A 120 -18.02 -2.77 -0.58
N ARG A 121 -17.24 -1.70 -0.83
CA ARG A 121 -17.78 -0.35 -0.99
C ARG A 121 -18.30 -0.09 -2.41
N PHE A 122 -17.69 -0.71 -3.42
CA PHE A 122 -18.12 -0.60 -4.82
C PHE A 122 -19.26 -1.58 -5.20
N ALA A 123 -19.59 -2.52 -4.32
CA ALA A 123 -20.66 -3.51 -4.53
C ALA A 123 -22.04 -3.05 -4.03
N ASN A 124 -22.13 -1.92 -3.30
CA ASN A 124 -23.36 -1.27 -2.86
C ASN A 124 -23.60 0.03 -3.63
#